data_AF-A0A537WFE6-F1
#
_entry.id   AF-A0A537WFE6-F1
#
_cell.length_a   1.000
_cell.length_b   1.000
_cell.length_c   1.000
_cell.angle_alpha   90.00
_cell.angle_beta   90.00
_cell.angle_gamma   90.00
#
_symmetry.space_group_name_H-M   'P 1'
#
loop_
_entity.id
_entity.type
_entity.pdbx_description
1 polymer ?
#
loop_
_entity_poly.entity_id
_entity_poly.type
_entity_poly.pdbx_seq_one_letter_code
_entity_poly.pdbx_strand_id
1 'polypeptide(L)'
;MRTFSLGLAAAALGCAMCLNPQTARAQIEPFIAQIATFGFNFCPNGWAPLNGQLIAIAQNTALFSLIGTNYGGNGTTNFALPTAKPIVSATGFPLTQCIALFGVFPSRN
;
A
#
# COMPACT_ATOMS: atom_id res chain seq x y z
N MET A 1 13.37 -62.79 2.09
CA MET A 1 14.23 -61.66 2.51
C MET A 1 14.00 -60.53 1.53
N ARG A 2 13.67 -59.36 2.06
CA ARG A 2 12.98 -58.25 1.38
C ARG A 2 13.88 -57.53 0.37
N THR A 3 13.25 -57.17 -0.73
CA THR A 3 13.79 -56.54 -1.94
C THR A 3 14.25 -55.09 -1.71
N PHE A 4 15.27 -54.72 -2.48
CA PHE A 4 15.90 -53.42 -2.61
C PHE A 4 14.95 -52.23 -2.77
N SER A 5 15.19 -51.17 -2.00
CA SER A 5 14.64 -49.82 -2.24
C SER A 5 15.79 -48.81 -2.27
N LEU A 6 16.21 -48.40 -3.47
CA LEU A 6 16.91 -47.14 -3.70
C LEU A 6 15.95 -46.00 -3.31
N GLY A 7 16.38 -45.08 -2.44
CA GLY A 7 15.57 -43.94 -2.02
C GLY A 7 16.43 -42.72 -1.70
N LEU A 8 16.52 -41.82 -2.68
CA LEU A 8 16.77 -40.38 -2.58
C LEU A 8 17.94 -39.89 -1.70
N ALA A 9 19.08 -39.64 -2.36
CA ALA A 9 19.89 -38.46 -2.06
C ALA A 9 19.34 -37.29 -2.90
N ALA A 10 18.72 -36.29 -2.28
CA ALA A 10 18.37 -35.03 -2.95
C ALA A 10 18.39 -33.83 -1.98
N ALA A 11 19.49 -33.10 -2.03
CA ALA A 11 19.59 -31.63 -1.88
C ALA A 11 19.09 -30.97 -0.58
N ALA A 12 19.88 -31.05 0.49
CA ALA A 12 19.85 -30.11 1.62
C ALA A 12 20.52 -28.74 1.28
N LEU A 13 20.33 -28.21 0.08
CA LEU A 13 20.90 -26.92 -0.39
C LEU A 13 19.84 -25.85 -0.73
N GLY A 14 18.56 -26.12 -0.46
CA GLY A 14 17.44 -25.22 -0.79
C GLY A 14 17.07 -24.17 0.27
N CYS A 15 17.74 -24.12 1.42
CA CYS A 15 17.33 -23.28 2.56
C CYS A 15 18.20 -22.01 2.76
N ALA A 16 18.89 -21.54 1.72
CA ALA A 16 19.68 -20.30 1.78
C ALA A 16 19.12 -19.17 0.90
N MET A 17 18.07 -19.42 0.11
CA MET A 17 17.45 -18.42 -0.77
C MET A 17 16.11 -17.87 -0.22
N CYS A 18 15.56 -18.47 0.83
CA CYS A 18 14.35 -18.00 1.52
C CYS A 18 14.62 -16.97 2.61
N LEU A 19 15.89 -16.73 2.96
CA LEU A 19 16.32 -15.73 3.94
C LEU A 19 17.12 -14.63 3.25
N ASN A 20 16.64 -14.11 2.13
CA ASN A 20 17.00 -12.75 1.78
C ASN A 20 16.05 -11.86 2.59
N PRO A 21 16.43 -11.32 3.77
CA PRO A 21 15.70 -10.20 4.31
C PRO A 21 15.89 -9.11 3.27
N GLN A 22 14.94 -8.97 2.34
CA GLN A 22 14.70 -7.67 1.76
C GLN A 22 14.42 -6.83 2.98
N THR A 23 15.43 -6.12 3.46
CA THR A 23 15.33 -5.17 4.55
C THR A 23 14.18 -4.29 4.14
N ALA A 24 13.00 -4.58 4.69
CA ALA A 24 11.83 -3.79 4.45
C ALA A 24 12.27 -2.43 4.94
N ARG A 25 12.48 -1.52 4.00
CA ARG A 25 12.80 -0.14 4.31
C ARG A 25 11.52 0.36 4.93
N ALA A 26 11.33 0.10 6.22
CA ALA A 26 10.27 0.71 7.01
C ALA A 26 10.58 2.19 6.92
N GLN A 27 9.96 2.85 5.94
CA GLN A 27 10.04 4.27 5.77
C GLN A 27 9.32 4.81 7.02
N ILE A 28 10.05 5.52 7.87
CA ILE A 28 9.44 6.19 9.04
C ILE A 28 8.36 7.16 8.55
N GLU A 29 8.61 7.81 7.40
CA GLU A 29 7.67 8.72 6.72
C GLU A 29 7.11 8.05 5.46
N PRO A 30 5.78 8.10 5.24
CA PRO A 30 5.19 7.59 4.01
C PRO A 30 5.57 8.43 2.79
N PHE A 31 5.43 7.87 1.60
CA PHE A 31 5.43 8.69 0.37
C PHE A 31 4.07 9.39 0.20
N ILE A 32 4.08 10.60 -0.35
CA ILE A 32 2.84 11.27 -0.74
C ILE A 32 2.12 10.39 -1.78
N ALA A 33 0.80 10.29 -1.66
CA ALA A 33 -0.05 9.40 -2.46
C ALA A 33 0.15 7.90 -2.20
N GLN A 34 0.93 7.50 -1.19
CA GLN A 34 1.00 6.10 -0.77
C GLN A 34 -0.36 5.62 -0.26
N ILE A 35 -0.79 4.45 -0.71
CA ILE A 35 -2.00 3.78 -0.21
C ILE A 35 -1.59 2.70 0.79
N ALA A 36 -2.20 2.73 1.97
CA ALA A 36 -2.02 1.71 3.00
C ALA A 36 -3.38 1.18 3.47
N THR A 37 -3.38 -0.09 3.84
CA THR A 37 -4.55 -0.78 4.39
C THR A 37 -4.36 -0.95 5.89
N PHE A 38 -5.34 -0.50 6.66
CA PHE A 38 -5.35 -0.54 8.11
C PHE A 38 -6.37 -1.56 8.62
N GLY A 39 -6.04 -2.25 9.72
CA GLY A 39 -6.93 -3.18 10.40
C GLY A 39 -7.96 -2.53 11.34
N PHE A 40 -7.94 -1.20 11.42
CA PHE A 40 -8.90 -0.40 12.18
C PHE A 40 -9.77 0.43 11.22
N ASN A 41 -10.90 0.94 11.71
CA ASN A 41 -11.96 1.54 10.90
C ASN A 41 -11.78 3.04 10.59
N PHE A 42 -10.60 3.61 10.83
CA PHE A 42 -10.32 5.03 10.67
C PHE A 42 -9.00 5.27 9.96
N CYS A 43 -8.79 6.48 9.43
CA CYS A 43 -7.51 6.88 8.87
C CYS A 43 -6.74 7.72 9.91
N PRO A 44 -5.46 7.41 10.17
CA PRO A 44 -4.66 8.18 11.12
C PRO A 44 -4.37 9.59 10.58
N ASN A 45 -3.88 10.48 11.46
CA ASN A 45 -3.54 11.86 11.06
C ASN A 45 -2.55 11.88 9.90
N GLY A 46 -2.80 12.76 8.92
CA GLY A 46 -2.02 12.83 7.68
C GLY A 46 -2.46 11.83 6.60
N TRP A 47 -3.51 11.05 6.85
CA TRP A 47 -4.11 10.13 5.88
C TRP A 47 -5.58 10.47 5.66
N ALA A 48 -6.08 10.16 4.47
CA ALA A 48 -7.48 10.31 4.12
C ALA A 48 -8.07 8.98 3.64
N PRO A 49 -9.34 8.67 3.96
CA PRO A 49 -10.01 7.47 3.44
C PRO A 49 -10.19 7.56 1.91
N LEU A 50 -10.08 6.42 1.24
CA LEU A 50 -10.34 6.29 -0.20
C LEU A 50 -11.85 6.20 -0.46
N ASN A 51 -12.57 7.29 -0.25
CA ASN A 51 -14.03 7.38 -0.38
C ASN A 51 -14.50 8.35 -1.47
N GLY A 52 -13.60 8.87 -2.33
CA GLY A 52 -13.98 9.82 -3.37
C GLY A 52 -14.18 11.26 -2.90
N GLN A 53 -13.77 11.61 -1.68
CA GLN A 53 -13.93 12.97 -1.16
C GLN A 53 -13.17 14.02 -1.98
N LEU A 54 -13.73 15.24 -2.04
CA LEU A 54 -13.07 16.41 -2.63
C LEU A 54 -12.14 17.07 -1.62
N ILE A 55 -10.91 17.34 -2.05
CA ILE A 55 -9.84 17.96 -1.25
C ILE A 55 -9.41 19.27 -1.90
N ALA A 56 -9.09 20.27 -1.08
CA ALA A 56 -8.58 21.56 -1.56
C ALA A 56 -7.13 21.44 -2.07
N ILE A 57 -6.89 21.93 -3.30
CA ILE A 57 -5.56 21.92 -3.93
C ILE A 57 -4.58 22.78 -3.14
N ALA A 58 -5.01 23.93 -2.64
CA ALA A 58 -4.16 24.90 -1.95
C ALA A 58 -3.38 24.31 -0.76
N GLN A 59 -3.92 23.28 -0.10
CA GLN A 59 -3.29 22.62 1.05
C GLN A 59 -2.60 21.30 0.68
N ASN A 60 -2.80 20.79 -0.54
CA ASN A 60 -2.38 19.45 -0.98
C ASN A 60 -1.76 19.49 -2.38
N THR A 61 -0.99 20.53 -2.67
CA THR A 61 -0.41 20.79 -4.01
C THR A 61 0.49 19.64 -4.47
N ALA A 62 1.29 19.07 -3.56
CA ALA A 62 2.16 17.94 -3.84
C ALA A 62 1.36 16.68 -4.21
N LEU A 63 0.30 16.36 -3.45
CA LEU A 63 -0.58 15.23 -3.78
C LEU A 63 -1.30 15.45 -5.12
N PHE A 64 -1.80 16.67 -5.36
CA PHE A 64 -2.43 17.03 -6.63
C PHE A 64 -1.48 16.84 -7.82
N SER A 65 -0.19 17.18 -7.68
CA SER A 65 0.80 16.98 -8.75
C SER A 65 1.04 15.49 -9.09
N LEU A 66 0.71 14.58 -8.17
CA LEU A 66 0.86 13.13 -8.38
C LEU A 66 -0.39 12.49 -9.00
N ILE A 67 -1.59 12.84 -8.51
CA ILE A 67 -2.83 12.17 -8.92
C ILE A 67 -3.72 13.00 -9.86
N GLY A 68 -3.53 14.32 -9.92
CA GLY A 68 -4.30 15.25 -10.73
C GLY A 68 -5.81 15.22 -10.42
N THR A 69 -6.62 15.44 -11.46
CA THR A 69 -8.09 15.36 -11.41
C THR A 69 -8.62 14.01 -11.90
N ASN A 70 -7.80 12.96 -11.93
CA ASN A 70 -8.17 11.65 -12.47
C ASN A 70 -9.41 11.03 -11.80
N TYR A 71 -9.71 11.43 -10.57
CA TYR A 71 -10.86 10.94 -9.79
C TYR A 71 -11.98 11.98 -9.68
N GLY A 72 -11.85 13.15 -10.33
CA GLY A 72 -12.81 14.24 -10.32
C GLY A 72 -12.28 15.53 -9.70
N GLY A 73 -13.20 16.46 -9.44
CA GLY A 73 -12.91 17.84 -9.02
C GLY A 73 -12.70 18.78 -10.21
N ASN A 74 -12.46 20.06 -9.92
CA ASN A 74 -12.37 21.11 -10.95
C ASN A 74 -10.94 21.41 -11.42
N GLY A 75 -9.91 20.87 -10.75
CA GLY A 75 -8.50 21.06 -11.12
C GLY A 75 -7.94 22.45 -10.84
N THR A 76 -8.75 23.37 -10.33
CA THR A 76 -8.37 24.76 -10.05
C THR A 76 -8.36 25.04 -8.54
N THR A 77 -9.40 24.60 -7.84
CA THR A 77 -9.53 24.75 -6.38
C THR A 77 -9.62 23.42 -5.65
N ASN A 78 -10.12 22.37 -6.30
CA ASN A 78 -10.28 21.05 -5.70
C ASN A 78 -9.98 19.91 -6.68
N PHE A 79 -9.70 18.74 -6.10
CA PHE A 79 -9.55 17.46 -6.78
C PHE A 79 -10.18 16.36 -5.91
N ALA A 80 -10.62 15.26 -6.52
CA ALA A 80 -11.15 14.14 -5.77
C ALA A 80 -10.07 13.10 -5.45
N LEU A 81 -10.21 12.43 -4.31
CA LEU A 81 -9.43 11.25 -3.98
C LEU A 81 -9.99 9.99 -4.69
N PRO A 82 -9.21 8.90 -4.78
CA PRO A 82 -9.72 7.63 -5.27
C PRO A 82 -10.84 7.08 -4.39
N THR A 83 -11.76 6.33 -4.99
CA THR A 83 -12.74 5.50 -4.27
C THR A 83 -12.28 4.05 -4.29
N ALA A 84 -12.07 3.47 -3.13
CA ALA A 84 -11.74 2.06 -2.97
C ALA A 84 -13.00 1.21 -2.74
N LYS A 85 -12.95 -0.05 -3.19
CA LYS A 85 -13.92 -1.06 -2.80
C LYS A 85 -13.60 -1.54 -1.37
N PRO A 86 -14.61 -1.87 -0.55
CA PRO A 86 -14.36 -2.47 0.76
C PRO A 86 -13.52 -3.74 0.62
N ILE A 87 -12.47 -3.85 1.42
CA ILE A 87 -11.67 -5.05 1.56
C ILE A 87 -12.04 -5.71 2.88
N VAL A 88 -12.23 -7.02 2.87
CA VAL A 88 -12.45 -7.82 4.07
C VAL A 88 -11.30 -8.79 4.25
N SER A 89 -10.90 -8.98 5.51
CA SER A 89 -9.94 -10.03 5.88
C SER A 89 -10.55 -11.42 5.63
N ALA A 90 -9.72 -12.46 5.63
CA ALA A 90 -10.15 -13.86 5.54
C ALA A 90 -11.15 -14.24 6.65
N THR A 91 -11.09 -13.57 7.80
CA THR A 91 -12.00 -13.74 8.93
C THR A 91 -13.25 -12.85 8.89
N GLY A 92 -13.43 -12.04 7.83
CA GLY A 92 -14.61 -11.20 7.61
C GLY A 92 -14.56 -9.80 8.20
N PHE A 93 -13.49 -9.42 8.90
CA PHE A 93 -13.34 -8.06 9.42
C PHE A 93 -13.05 -7.04 8.30
N PRO A 94 -13.71 -5.87 8.30
CA PRO A 94 -13.47 -4.84 7.30
C PRO A 94 -12.09 -4.18 7.51
N LEU A 95 -11.42 -3.89 6.40
CA LEU A 95 -10.15 -3.18 6.37
C LEU A 95 -10.35 -1.80 5.74
N THR A 96 -9.78 -0.77 6.37
CA THR A 96 -9.86 0.60 5.87
C THR A 96 -8.65 0.93 5.04
N GLN A 97 -8.87 1.40 3.81
CA GLN A 97 -7.79 1.90 2.96
C GLN A 97 -7.70 3.42 3.09
N CYS A 98 -6.48 3.90 3.30
CA CYS A 98 -6.21 5.33 3.35
C CYS A 98 -5.05 5.71 2.43
N ILE A 99 -5.06 6.96 1.96
CA ILE A 99 -4.01 7.57 1.15
C ILE A 99 -3.26 8.60 2.00
N ALA A 100 -1.94 8.62 1.92
CA ALA A 100 -1.10 9.60 2.60
C ALA A 100 -1.24 10.96 1.91
N LEU A 101 -1.69 11.96 2.67
CA LEU A 101 -1.82 13.35 2.22
C LEU A 101 -0.47 14.08 2.24
N PHE A 102 0.38 13.72 3.20
CA PHE A 102 1.70 14.32 3.42
C PHE A 102 2.77 13.23 3.53
N GLY A 103 4.02 13.58 3.27
CA GLY A 103 5.13 12.64 3.28
C GLY A 103 6.24 13.03 2.31
N VAL A 104 7.09 12.07 1.96
CA VAL A 104 8.18 12.25 0.99
C VAL A 104 7.61 12.26 -0.43
N PHE A 105 8.03 13.21 -1.26
CA PHE A 105 7.64 13.21 -2.67
C PHE A 105 8.38 12.09 -3.43
N PRO A 106 7.69 11.22 -4.19
CA PRO A 106 8.33 10.09 -4.87
C PRO A 106 9.18 10.57 -6.06
N SER A 107 10.46 10.19 -6.08
CA SER A 107 11.39 10.44 -7.20
C SER A 107 11.51 9.21 -8.11
N ARG A 108 11.27 9.36 -9.41
CA ARG A 108 11.57 8.33 -10.43
C ARG A 108 13.06 8.41 -10.77
N ASN A 109 13.85 7.42 -10.37
CA ASN A 109 15.26 7.27 -10.75
C ASN A 109 15.40 6.33 -11.96
#